data_AF-A0A923UIS1-F1
#
_entry.id   AF-A0A923UIS1-F1
#
_cell.length_a   1.000
_cell.length_b   1.000
_cell.length_c   1.000
_cell.angle_alpha   90.00
_cell.angle_beta   90.00
_cell.angle_gamma   90.00
#
_symmetry.space_group_name_H-M   'P 1'
#
loop_
_entity.id
_entity.type
_entity.pdbx_description
1 polymer ?
#
loop_
_entity_poly.entity_id
_entity_poly.type
_entity_poly.pdbx_seq_one_letter_code
_entity_poly.pdbx_strand_id
1 'polypeptide(L)'
;MKNYSKHNHFLFWQRWLYYSSLLFAFYGVVFAFYGNNLLFIPYNKMLAEIFWHSPKFPSEADHFRAFIYGPLGGTISCCYILLAFIARYPFKEKQRWSRNAIIVAFSVWVVIDSSICVYFGVYPQIYLINAFSITIKALPIIFTWKDFR
;
A
#
# COMPACT_ATOMS: atom_id res chain seq x y z
N MET A 1 -26.87 -1.23 24.63
CA MET A 1 -26.75 -0.97 23.18
C MET A 1 -25.52 -0.14 22.78
N LYS A 2 -25.21 1.01 23.41
CA LYS A 2 -24.04 1.85 23.03
C LYS A 2 -22.68 1.11 23.00
N ASN A 3 -22.39 0.24 23.96
CA ASN A 3 -21.12 -0.52 24.00
C ASN A 3 -21.01 -1.56 22.88
N TYR A 4 -22.12 -2.21 22.50
CA TYR A 4 -22.16 -3.16 21.39
C TYR A 4 -21.91 -2.47 20.04
N SER A 5 -22.54 -1.31 19.80
CA SER A 5 -22.34 -0.52 18.59
C SER A 5 -20.89 -0.05 18.45
N LYS A 6 -20.27 0.45 19.54
CA LYS A 6 -18.87 0.87 19.53
C LYS A 6 -17.89 -0.29 19.28
N HIS A 7 -18.17 -1.47 19.84
CA HIS A 7 -17.37 -2.67 19.59
C HIS A 7 -17.46 -3.14 18.13
N ASN A 8 -18.66 -3.16 17.56
CA ASN A 8 -18.89 -3.53 16.17
C ASN A 8 -18.21 -2.56 15.19
N HIS A 9 -18.24 -1.25 15.48
CA HIS A 9 -17.52 -0.23 14.71
C HIS A 9 -16.01 -0.47 14.71
N PHE A 10 -15.40 -0.72 15.87
CA PHE A 10 -13.98 -1.02 15.95
C PHE A 10 -13.61 -2.28 15.16
N LEU A 11 -14.38 -3.36 15.32
CA LEU A 11 -14.14 -4.61 14.61
C LEU A 11 -14.28 -4.46 13.09
N PHE A 12 -15.20 -3.61 12.61
CA PHE A 12 -15.31 -3.30 11.20
C PHE A 12 -14.00 -2.71 10.65
N TRP A 13 -13.47 -1.68 11.29
CA TRP A 13 -12.21 -1.02 10.86
C TRP A 13 -10.99 -1.92 11.01
N GLN A 14 -10.93 -2.74 12.07
CA GLN A 14 -9.90 -3.75 12.24
C GLN A 14 -9.93 -4.78 11.09
N ARG A 15 -11.12 -5.29 10.74
CA ARG A 15 -11.30 -6.24 9.63
C ARG A 15 -11.00 -5.60 8.28
N TRP A 16 -11.43 -4.35 8.08
CA TRP A 16 -11.09 -3.57 6.89
C TRP A 16 -9.57 -3.49 6.71
N LEU A 17 -8.84 -3.11 7.76
CA LEU A 17 -7.38 -3.03 7.71
C LEU A 17 -6.75 -4.39 7.43
N TYR A 18 -7.26 -5.47 8.04
CA TYR A 18 -6.78 -6.82 7.80
C TYR A 18 -6.98 -7.28 6.35
N TYR A 19 -8.23 -7.31 5.87
CA TYR A 19 -8.56 -7.84 4.55
C TYR A 19 -8.00 -6.98 3.42
N SER A 20 -8.03 -5.65 3.56
CA SER A 20 -7.39 -4.78 2.58
C SER A 20 -5.87 -4.97 2.56
N SER A 21 -5.24 -5.40 3.66
CA SER A 21 -3.79 -5.67 3.67
C SER A 21 -3.49 -6.99 2.98
N LEU A 22 -4.27 -8.05 3.24
CA LEU A 22 -4.15 -9.29 2.48
C LEU A 22 -4.36 -9.08 0.97
N LEU A 23 -5.32 -8.24 0.59
CA LEU A 23 -5.57 -7.90 -0.80
C LEU A 23 -4.34 -7.23 -1.45
N PHE A 24 -3.77 -6.21 -0.80
CA PHE A 24 -2.56 -5.54 -1.30
C PHE A 24 -1.35 -6.47 -1.33
N ALA A 25 -1.22 -7.36 -0.34
CA ALA A 25 -0.17 -8.36 -0.33
C ALA A 25 -0.27 -9.30 -1.54
N PHE A 26 -1.49 -9.75 -1.84
CA PHE A 26 -1.76 -10.54 -3.05
C PHE A 26 -1.42 -9.78 -4.32
N TYR A 27 -1.82 -8.51 -4.43
CA TYR A 27 -1.42 -7.66 -5.57
C TYR A 27 0.09 -7.50 -5.69
N GLY A 28 0.83 -7.43 -4.58
CA GLY A 28 2.29 -7.45 -4.59
C GLY A 28 2.87 -8.73 -5.19
N VAL A 29 2.27 -9.89 -4.90
CA VAL A 29 2.70 -11.17 -5.47
C VAL A 29 2.42 -11.19 -6.97
N VAL A 30 1.21 -10.77 -7.38
CA VAL A 30 0.86 -10.67 -8.80
C VAL A 30 1.77 -9.68 -9.52
N PHE A 31 2.13 -8.56 -8.89
CA PHE A 31 3.05 -7.57 -9.47
C PHE A 31 4.47 -8.13 -9.63
N ALA A 32 4.96 -8.89 -8.64
CA ALA A 32 6.29 -9.49 -8.66
C ALA A 32 6.48 -10.50 -9.80
N PHE A 33 5.50 -11.39 -10.01
CA PHE A 33 5.61 -12.47 -11.00
C PHE A 33 4.95 -12.15 -12.34
N TYR A 34 3.97 -11.24 -12.35
CA TYR A 34 3.13 -10.98 -13.51
C TYR A 34 2.83 -9.49 -13.68
N GLY A 35 3.78 -8.61 -13.39
CA GLY A 35 3.62 -7.14 -13.47
C GLY A 35 3.42 -6.57 -14.88
N ASN A 36 3.43 -7.39 -15.93
CA ASN A 36 3.07 -6.99 -17.30
C ASN A 36 1.75 -7.61 -17.75
N ASN A 37 0.69 -7.42 -16.95
CA ASN A 37 -0.65 -7.94 -17.22
C ASN A 37 -1.68 -6.82 -17.40
N LEU A 38 -2.91 -7.16 -17.78
CA LEU A 38 -4.00 -6.21 -18.04
C LEU A 38 -4.25 -5.20 -16.90
N LEU A 39 -4.03 -5.59 -15.64
CA LEU A 39 -4.18 -4.71 -14.48
C LEU A 39 -3.08 -3.64 -14.38
N PHE A 40 -1.86 -3.98 -14.81
CA PHE A 40 -0.69 -3.13 -14.68
C PHE A 40 -0.29 -2.42 -15.98
N ILE A 41 -0.92 -2.74 -17.12
CA ILE A 41 -0.70 -2.02 -18.39
C ILE A 41 -0.87 -0.50 -18.24
N PRO A 42 -1.91 0.04 -17.58
CA PRO A 42 -2.05 1.49 -17.41
C PRO A 42 -0.86 2.09 -16.65
N TYR A 43 -0.39 1.41 -15.61
CA TYR A 43 0.76 1.83 -14.82
C TYR A 43 2.06 1.77 -15.62
N ASN A 44 2.26 0.68 -16.38
CA ASN A 44 3.42 0.50 -17.26
C ASN A 44 3.47 1.59 -18.35
N LYS A 45 2.33 1.90 -18.96
CA LYS A 45 2.21 2.95 -19.97
C LYS A 45 2.52 4.33 -19.37
N MET A 46 1.96 4.63 -18.19
CA MET A 46 2.25 5.87 -17.47
C MET A 46 3.75 6.06 -17.22
N LEU A 47 4.45 5.03 -16.73
CA LEU A 47 5.89 5.10 -16.51
C LEU A 47 6.67 5.26 -17.82
N ALA A 48 6.30 4.53 -18.88
CA ALA A 48 6.94 4.65 -20.19
C ALA A 48 6.77 6.05 -20.80
N GLU A 49 5.61 6.67 -20.65
CA GLU A 49 5.34 8.02 -21.15
C GLU A 49 6.17 9.08 -20.41
N ILE A 50 6.38 8.92 -19.11
CA ILE A 50 7.15 9.86 -18.29
C ILE A 50 8.65 9.75 -18.56
N PHE A 51 9.20 8.54 -18.54
CA PHE A 51 10.65 8.33 -18.61
C PHE A 51 11.19 8.18 -20.04
N TRP A 52 10.38 7.74 -21.00
CA TRP A 52 10.80 7.48 -22.37
C TRP A 52 9.96 8.20 -23.43
N HIS A 53 8.95 8.99 -23.04
CA HIS A 53 8.04 9.68 -23.97
C HIS A 53 7.43 8.73 -25.02
N SER A 54 7.19 7.49 -24.62
CA SER A 54 6.76 6.39 -25.48
C SER A 54 5.61 5.64 -24.81
N PRO A 55 4.67 5.07 -25.57
CA PRO A 55 3.58 4.26 -25.01
C PRO A 55 4.06 2.92 -24.42
N LYS A 56 5.32 2.54 -24.66
CA LYS A 56 5.92 1.29 -24.18
C LYS A 56 7.36 1.52 -23.74
N PHE A 57 7.81 0.71 -22.78
CA PHE A 57 9.22 0.64 -22.43
C PHE A 57 10.04 0.21 -23.65
N PRO A 58 11.26 0.74 -23.82
CA PRO A 58 12.17 0.29 -24.86
C PRO A 58 12.64 -1.14 -24.58
N SER A 59 13.02 -1.87 -25.63
CA SER A 59 13.46 -3.27 -25.56
C SER A 59 14.62 -3.47 -24.58
N GLU A 60 15.53 -2.50 -24.51
CA GLU A 60 16.75 -2.58 -23.70
C GLU A 60 16.44 -2.49 -22.21
N ALA A 61 15.32 -1.86 -21.83
CA ALA A 61 14.91 -1.71 -20.43
C ALA A 61 13.99 -2.84 -19.95
N ASP A 62 13.54 -3.74 -20.83
CA ASP A 62 12.47 -4.68 -20.51
C ASP A 62 12.88 -5.70 -19.43
N HIS A 63 14.09 -6.24 -19.55
CA HIS A 63 14.66 -7.15 -18.55
C HIS A 63 14.91 -6.45 -17.22
N PHE A 64 15.41 -5.21 -17.24
CA PHE A 64 15.63 -4.43 -16.02
C PHE A 64 14.30 -4.12 -15.32
N ARG A 65 13.28 -3.71 -16.07
CA ARG A 65 11.93 -3.48 -15.55
C ARG A 65 11.35 -4.74 -14.92
N ALA A 66 11.40 -5.87 -15.62
CA ALA A 66 10.91 -7.15 -15.11
C ALA A 66 11.64 -7.56 -13.82
N PHE A 67 12.96 -7.36 -13.78
CA PHE A 67 13.75 -7.55 -12.57
C PHE A 67 13.27 -6.64 -11.44
N ILE A 68 13.11 -5.33 -11.65
CA ILE A 68 12.68 -4.38 -10.61
C ILE A 68 11.29 -4.73 -10.05
N TYR A 69 10.36 -5.20 -10.89
CA TYR A 69 9.01 -5.56 -10.45
C TYR A 69 9.02 -6.70 -9.43
N GLY A 70 9.95 -7.65 -9.54
CA GLY A 70 10.11 -8.76 -8.61
C GLY A 70 10.31 -8.31 -7.15
N PRO A 71 11.44 -7.67 -6.80
CA PRO A 71 11.71 -7.16 -5.46
C PRO A 71 10.69 -6.12 -4.99
N LEU A 72 10.17 -5.28 -5.88
CA LEU A 72 9.19 -4.25 -5.52
C LEU A 72 7.85 -4.89 -5.12
N GLY A 73 7.37 -5.85 -5.91
CA GLY A 73 6.20 -6.64 -5.57
C GLY A 73 6.41 -7.50 -4.31
N GLY A 74 7.59 -8.12 -4.16
CA GLY A 74 7.95 -8.86 -2.96
C GLY A 74 7.96 -8.01 -1.69
N THR A 75 8.46 -6.77 -1.79
CA THR A 75 8.45 -5.79 -0.69
C THR A 75 7.03 -5.38 -0.34
N ILE A 76 6.19 -5.07 -1.35
CA ILE A 76 4.76 -4.80 -1.15
C ILE A 76 4.10 -5.97 -0.40
N SER A 77 4.29 -7.20 -0.88
CA SER A 77 3.73 -8.40 -0.26
C SER A 77 4.17 -8.55 1.20
N CYS A 78 5.47 -8.44 1.45
CA CYS A 78 6.03 -8.55 2.79
C CYS A 78 5.43 -7.50 3.75
N CYS A 79 5.44 -6.23 3.35
CA CYS A 79 4.93 -5.12 4.16
C CYS A 79 3.45 -5.30 4.50
N TYR A 80 2.62 -5.71 3.53
CA TYR A 80 1.19 -5.87 3.76
C TYR A 80 0.81 -7.16 4.47
N ILE A 81 1.60 -8.24 4.34
CA ILE A 81 1.46 -9.42 5.20
C ILE A 81 1.74 -9.02 6.64
N LEU A 82 2.86 -8.33 6.90
CA LEU A 82 3.20 -7.85 8.23
C LEU A 82 2.09 -6.96 8.81
N LEU A 83 1.55 -6.04 7.99
CA LEU A 83 0.42 -5.22 8.40
C LEU A 83 -0.84 -6.04 8.71
N ALA A 84 -1.12 -7.11 7.96
CA ALA A 84 -2.23 -8.00 8.25
C ALA A 84 -2.04 -8.70 9.62
N PHE A 85 -0.82 -9.15 9.94
CA PHE A 85 -0.52 -9.70 11.26
C PHE A 85 -0.70 -8.64 12.37
N ILE A 86 -0.17 -7.43 12.18
CA ILE A 86 -0.36 -6.31 13.11
C ILE A 86 -1.85 -6.02 13.30
N ALA A 87 -2.63 -5.97 12.22
CA ALA A 87 -4.06 -5.73 12.24
C ALA A 87 -4.83 -6.84 12.99
N ARG A 88 -4.43 -8.11 12.79
CA ARG A 88 -5.10 -9.28 13.36
C ARG A 88 -4.88 -9.45 14.86
N TYR A 89 -3.66 -9.19 15.31
CA TYR A 89 -3.22 -9.47 16.68
C TYR A 89 -3.15 -8.18 17.52
N PRO A 90 -2.03 -7.41 17.54
CA PRO A 90 -1.87 -6.32 18.50
C PRO A 90 -2.82 -5.15 18.25
N PHE A 91 -3.21 -4.89 17.00
CA PHE A 91 -4.21 -3.85 16.70
C PHE A 91 -5.58 -4.24 17.21
N LYS A 92 -6.00 -5.50 17.04
CA LYS A 92 -7.28 -6.01 17.56
C LYS A 92 -7.33 -5.94 19.10
N GLU A 93 -6.20 -6.18 19.75
CA GLU A 93 -6.01 -6.05 21.19
C GLU A 93 -5.84 -4.60 21.66
N LYS A 94 -5.90 -3.62 20.74
CA LYS A 94 -5.82 -2.18 21.02
C LYS A 94 -4.49 -1.77 21.64
N GLN A 95 -3.42 -2.50 21.34
CA GLN A 95 -2.09 -2.15 21.82
C GLN A 95 -1.61 -0.87 21.11
N ARG A 96 -1.35 0.20 21.86
CA ARG A 96 -1.00 1.53 21.28
C ARG A 96 0.18 1.48 20.30
N TRP A 97 1.18 0.64 20.57
CA TRP A 97 2.35 0.52 19.71
C TRP A 97 1.99 0.05 18.30
N SER A 98 0.95 -0.78 18.12
CA SER A 98 0.57 -1.27 16.79
C SER A 98 0.05 -0.14 15.93
N ARG A 99 -0.76 0.76 16.50
CA ARG A 99 -1.25 1.97 15.82
C ARG A 99 -0.07 2.89 15.47
N ASN A 100 0.83 3.13 16.42
CA ASN A 100 1.99 4.00 16.21
C ASN A 100 2.95 3.43 15.15
N ALA A 101 3.19 2.12 15.16
CA ALA A 101 4.00 1.44 14.16
C ALA A 101 3.43 1.61 12.75
N ILE A 102 2.10 1.47 12.59
CA ILE A 102 1.43 1.71 11.31
C ILE A 102 1.63 3.16 10.85
N ILE A 103 1.37 4.13 11.73
CA ILE A 103 1.51 5.55 11.40
C ILE A 103 2.95 5.87 10.99
N VAL A 104 3.93 5.46 11.79
CA VAL A 104 5.35 5.78 11.54
C VAL A 104 5.82 5.11 10.24
N ALA A 105 5.58 3.81 10.08
CA ALA A 105 6.02 3.07 8.89
C ALA A 105 5.40 3.64 7.59
N PHE A 106 4.09 3.91 7.60
CA PHE A 106 3.43 4.50 6.43
C PHE A 106 3.87 5.93 6.17
N SER A 107 4.07 6.74 7.22
CA SER A 107 4.54 8.12 7.05
C SER A 107 5.94 8.15 6.43
N VAL A 108 6.85 7.30 6.90
CA VAL A 108 8.20 7.17 6.33
C VAL A 108 8.13 6.74 4.86
N TRP A 109 7.35 5.71 4.55
CA TRP A 109 7.18 5.25 3.17
C TRP A 109 6.63 6.36 2.27
N VAL A 110 5.55 7.04 2.66
CA VAL A 110 4.93 8.11 1.86
C VAL A 110 5.89 9.26 1.62
N VAL A 111 6.64 9.69 2.64
CA VAL A 111 7.59 10.80 2.51
C VAL A 111 8.69 10.44 1.53
N ILE A 112 9.31 9.27 1.69
CA ILE A 112 10.38 8.81 0.81
C ILE A 112 9.86 8.64 -0.62
N ASP A 113 8.80 7.86 -0.81
CA ASP A 113 8.26 7.55 -2.13
C ASP A 113 7.79 8.81 -2.87
N SER A 114 7.07 9.71 -2.19
CA SER A 114 6.60 10.96 -2.80
C SER A 114 7.76 11.90 -3.13
N SER A 115 8.81 11.96 -2.31
CA SER A 115 9.98 12.79 -2.59
C SER A 115 10.70 12.32 -3.85
N ILE A 116 10.83 11.00 -4.03
CA ILE A 116 11.39 10.40 -5.24
C ILE A 116 10.49 10.67 -6.45
N CYS A 117 9.17 10.53 -6.31
CA CYS A 117 8.22 10.85 -7.38
C CYS A 117 8.32 12.31 -7.83
N VAL A 118 8.44 13.26 -6.88
CA VAL A 118 8.64 14.68 -7.21
C VAL A 118 9.95 14.89 -7.96
N TYR A 119 11.04 14.28 -7.49
CA TYR A 119 12.36 14.40 -8.13
C TYR A 119 12.36 13.92 -9.59
N PHE A 120 11.69 12.80 -9.88
CA PHE A 120 11.60 12.23 -11.23
C PHE A 120 10.37 12.71 -12.04
N GLY A 121 9.55 13.61 -11.51
CA GLY A 121 8.34 14.10 -12.20
C GLY A 121 7.19 13.09 -12.31
N VAL A 122 7.20 12.02 -11.50
CA VAL A 122 6.19 10.94 -11.50
C VAL A 122 4.98 11.30 -10.62
N TYR A 123 4.40 12.48 -10.83
CA TYR A 123 3.27 12.97 -10.03
C TYR A 123 2.04 12.04 -10.00
N PRO A 124 1.66 11.36 -11.11
CA PRO A 124 0.53 10.44 -11.07
C PRO A 124 0.68 9.32 -10.04
N GLN A 125 1.90 8.87 -9.73
CA GLN A 125 2.15 7.86 -8.69
C GLN A 125 1.79 8.37 -7.29
N ILE A 126 2.05 9.65 -7.01
CA ILE A 126 1.69 10.29 -5.73
C ILE A 126 0.17 10.24 -5.53
N TYR A 127 -0.61 10.55 -6.56
CA TYR A 127 -2.07 10.61 -6.44
C TYR A 127 -2.73 9.24 -6.53
N LEU A 128 -2.32 8.41 -7.50
CA LEU A 128 -2.98 7.13 -7.79
C LEU A 128 -2.56 6.02 -6.83
N ILE A 129 -1.29 6.02 -6.39
CA ILE A 129 -0.75 4.96 -5.54
C ILE A 129 -0.70 5.44 -4.10
N ASN A 130 -0.01 6.56 -3.84
CA ASN A 130 0.24 6.98 -2.45
C ASN A 130 -1.03 7.47 -1.78
N ALA A 131 -1.73 8.46 -2.35
CA ALA A 131 -2.94 8.99 -1.75
C ALA A 131 -4.05 7.93 -1.63
N PHE A 132 -4.19 7.04 -2.62
CA PHE A 132 -5.13 5.92 -2.56
C PHE A 132 -4.79 4.95 -1.42
N SER A 133 -3.53 4.52 -1.33
CA SER A 133 -3.07 3.61 -0.28
C SER A 133 -3.24 4.21 1.11
N ILE A 134 -2.80 5.46 1.30
CA ILE A 134 -2.96 6.21 2.55
C ILE A 134 -4.43 6.28 2.92
N THR A 135 -5.31 6.64 1.99
CA THR A 135 -6.75 6.76 2.27
C THR A 135 -7.31 5.44 2.80
N ILE A 136 -7.02 4.31 2.14
CA ILE A 136 -7.53 3.00 2.58
C ILE A 136 -7.01 2.62 3.98
N LYS A 137 -5.77 2.97 4.31
CA LYS A 137 -5.12 2.55 5.57
C LYS A 137 -5.27 3.54 6.71
N ALA A 138 -5.40 4.82 6.43
CA ALA A 138 -5.60 5.87 7.41
C ALA A 138 -7.02 5.85 7.99
N LEU A 139 -8.04 5.49 7.20
CA LEU A 139 -9.43 5.46 7.69
C LEU A 139 -9.59 4.55 8.94
N PRO A 140 -9.10 3.29 8.95
CA PRO A 140 -9.10 2.49 10.18
C PRO A 140 -8.46 3.18 11.37
N ILE A 141 -7.33 3.86 11.18
CA ILE A 141 -6.59 4.53 12.26
C ILE A 141 -7.37 5.73 12.80
N ILE A 142 -7.93 6.56 11.91
CA ILE A 142 -8.71 7.74 12.28
C ILE A 142 -9.96 7.34 13.04
N PHE A 143 -10.72 6.38 12.51
CA PHE A 143 -12.00 5.98 13.10
C PHE A 143 -11.89 5.12 14.36
N THR A 144 -10.71 4.56 14.64
CA THR A 144 -10.43 3.82 15.87
C THR A 144 -9.51 4.58 16.83
N TRP A 145 -9.18 5.84 16.54
CA TRP A 145 -8.19 6.62 17.32
C TRP A 145 -8.42 6.57 18.83
N LYS A 146 -9.68 6.74 19.24
CA LYS A 146 -10.13 6.80 20.64
C LYS A 146 -10.31 5.43 21.30
N ASP A 147 -10.12 4.33 20.56
CA ASP A 147 -10.22 2.98 21.10
C ASP A 147 -8.90 2.48 21.70
N PHE A 148 -7.78 3.05 21.30
CA PHE A 148 -6.45 2.77 21.86
C PHE A 148 -6.25 3.61 23.12
N ARG A 149 -6.46 2.98 24.29
CA ARG A 149 -6.20 3.54 25.62
C ARG A 149 -4.85 3.09 26.17
#